data_AF-K1S5C3-F1
#
_entry.id   AF-K1S5C3-F1
#
_cell.length_a   1.000
_cell.length_b   1.000
_cell.length_c   1.000
_cell.angle_alpha   90.00
_cell.angle_beta   90.00
_cell.angle_gamma   90.00
#
_symmetry.space_group_name_H-M   'P 1'
#
loop_
_entity.id
_entity.type
_entity.pdbx_description
1 polymer ?
#
loop_
_entity_poly.entity_id
_entity_poly.type
_entity_poly.pdbx_seq_one_letter_code
_entity_poly.pdbx_strand_id
1 'polypeptide(L)' 'MKKLFRTLFAAALCCLTFKATDACTNFIITRGASSDGSVMVSYAADSHQLYG' A
#
# COMPACT_ATOMS: atom_id res chain seq x y z
N MET A 1 -37.58 11.77 -6.60
CA MET A 1 -36.53 12.81 -6.38
C MET A 1 -35.74 12.60 -5.09
N LYS A 2 -36.36 12.56 -3.90
CA LYS A 2 -35.65 12.48 -2.60
C LYS A 2 -34.77 11.23 -2.43
N LYS A 3 -35.24 10.05 -2.89
CA LYS A 3 -34.49 8.79 -2.82
C LYS A 3 -33.27 8.77 -3.74
N LEU A 4 -33.42 9.29 -4.97
CA LEU A 4 -32.34 9.43 -5.95
C LEU A 4 -31.27 10.41 -5.46
N PHE A 5 -31.69 11.52 -4.85
CA PHE A 5 -30.76 12.48 -4.26
C PHE A 5 -29.98 11.86 -3.09
N ARG A 6 -30.64 11.05 -2.26
CA ARG A 6 -30.01 10.34 -1.15
C ARG A 6 -29.00 9.29 -1.61
N THR A 7 -29.28 8.57 -2.69
CA THR A 7 -28.35 7.59 -3.27
C THR A 7 -27.15 8.26 -3.93
N LEU A 8 -27.36 9.36 -4.64
CA LEU A 8 -26.27 10.13 -5.25
C LEU A 8 -25.36 10.77 -4.19
N PHE A 9 -25.95 11.30 -3.11
CA PHE A 9 -25.19 11.86 -1.99
C PHE A 9 -24.36 10.79 -1.27
N ALA A 10 -24.92 9.60 -1.04
CA ALA A 10 -24.18 8.48 -0.45
C ALA A 10 -23.03 7.99 -1.35
N ALA A 11 -23.26 7.91 -2.67
CA ALA A 11 -22.23 7.54 -3.63
C ALA A 11 -21.09 8.57 -3.67
N ALA A 12 -21.42 9.86 -3.68
CA ALA A 12 -20.43 10.95 -3.64
C ALA A 12 -19.57 10.91 -2.36
N LEU A 13 -20.17 10.61 -1.21
CA LEU A 13 -19.45 10.49 0.05
C LEU A 13 -18.47 9.29 0.04
N CYS A 14 -18.84 8.19 -0.62
CA CYS A 14 -18.02 6.99 -0.76
C CYS A 14 -16.75 7.23 -1.61
N CYS A 15 -16.83 8.12 -2.62
CA CYS A 15 -15.67 8.45 -3.45
C CYS A 15 -14.59 9.26 -2.70
N LEU A 16 -14.96 9.98 -1.63
CA LEU A 16 -14.03 10.80 -0.84
C LEU A 16 -13.11 9.98 0.09
N THR A 17 -13.36 8.67 0.25
CA THR A 17 -12.58 7.83 1.16
C THR A 17 -11.44 7.08 0.48
N PHE A 18 -11.25 7.24 -0.83
CA PHE A 18 -10.11 6.64 -1.53
C PHE A 18 -8.81 7.31 -1.11
N LYS A 19 -7.97 6.59 -0.37
CA LYS A 19 -6.59 7.00 -0.08
C LYS A 19 -5.62 6.18 -0.94
N ALA A 20 -4.64 6.85 -1.54
CA ALA A 20 -3.51 6.16 -2.15
C ALA A 20 -2.74 5.40 -1.07
N THR A 21 -2.40 4.14 -1.33
CA THR A 21 -1.52 3.34 -0.49
C THR A 21 -0.13 3.30 -1.11
N ASP A 22 0.90 3.45 -0.28
CA ASP A 22 2.27 3.16 -0.72
C ASP A 22 2.44 1.65 -0.79
N ALA A 23 2.99 1.18 -1.91
CA ALA A 23 3.38 -0.21 -2.08
C ALA A 23 4.87 -0.36 -1.73
N CYS A 24 5.21 -1.46 -1.07
CA CYS A 24 6.59 -1.80 -0.75
C CYS A 24 6.79 -3.31 -0.88
N THR A 25 7.98 -3.71 -1.30
CA THR A 25 8.41 -5.11 -1.37
C THR A 25 9.60 -5.33 -0.44
N ASN A 26 9.46 -6.26 0.50
CA ASN A 26 10.46 -6.49 1.54
C ASN A 26 10.87 -7.96 1.57
N PHE A 27 12.16 -8.23 1.82
CA PHE A 27 12.67 -9.57 2.07
C PHE A 27 13.29 -9.65 3.46
N ILE A 28 12.99 -10.75 4.15
CA ILE A 28 13.65 -11.14 5.39
C ILE A 28 14.33 -12.48 5.13
N ILE A 29 15.65 -12.49 5.21
CA ILE A 29 16.46 -13.69 4.96
C ILE A 29 17.10 -14.10 6.27
N THR A 30 16.77 -15.31 6.73
CA THR A 30 17.35 -15.90 7.93
C THR A 30 18.63 -16.65 7.60
N ARG A 31 19.46 -16.91 8.62
CA ARG A 31 20.76 -17.60 8.49
C ARG A 31 20.70 -18.88 7.66
N GLY A 32 19.67 -19.70 7.85
CA GLY A 32 19.51 -20.97 7.12
C GLY A 32 18.99 -20.82 5.69
N ALA A 33 18.46 -19.66 5.33
CA ALA A 33 17.95 -19.35 3.99
C ALA A 33 18.99 -18.66 3.10
N SER A 34 20.00 -18.02 3.69
CA SER A 34 21.15 -17.43 2.97
C SER A 34 22.23 -18.46 2.64
N SER A 35 22.90 -18.33 1.50
CA SER A 35 23.99 -19.22 1.08
C SER A 35 25.27 -19.08 1.92
N ASP A 36 25.46 -17.94 2.59
CA ASP A 36 26.67 -17.59 3.36
C ASP A 36 26.42 -17.49 4.87
N GLY A 37 25.20 -17.79 5.33
CA GLY A 37 24.82 -17.70 6.74
C GLY A 37 24.56 -16.29 7.26
N SER A 38 24.54 -15.28 6.38
CA SER A 38 24.20 -13.91 6.77
C SER A 38 22.71 -13.74 7.10
N VAL A 39 22.37 -12.64 7.79
CA VAL A 39 20.98 -12.25 8.05
C VAL A 39 20.74 -10.93 7.37
N MET A 40 19.69 -10.85 6.56
CA MET A 40 19.39 -9.67 5.76
C MET A 40 17.95 -9.21 5.96
N VAL A 41 17.78 -7.90 6.02
CA VAL A 41 16.49 -7.22 5.99
C VAL A 41 16.57 -6.18 4.90
N SER A 42 15.67 -6.26 3.92
CA SER A 42 15.59 -5.29 2.83
C SER A 42 14.24 -4.59 2.77
N TYR A 43 14.25 -3.40 2.21
CA TYR A 43 13.07 -2.56 2.01
C TYR A 43 13.18 -1.90 0.64
N ALA A 44 12.26 -2.24 -0.27
CA ALA A 44 12.10 -1.57 -1.54
C ALA A 44 10.80 -0.77 -1.52
N ALA A 45 10.91 0.56 -1.46
CA ALA A 45 9.75 1.45 -1.55
C ALA A 45 9.44 1.72 -3.04
N ASP A 46 8.25 1.31 -3.49
CA ASP A 46 7.74 1.65 -4.83
C ASP A 46 7.11 3.06 -4.86
N SER A 47 7.30 3.84 -3.80
CA SER A 47 6.82 5.22 -3.69
C SER A 47 7.79 6.19 -4.35
N HIS A 48 7.29 7.00 -5.27
CA HIS A 48 8.04 8.01 -6.04
C HIS A 48 8.72 9.10 -5.20
N GLN A 49 8.41 9.21 -3.89
CA GLN A 49 8.89 10.30 -3.03
C GLN A 49 10.18 10.02 -2.25
N LEU A 50 10.52 8.75 -2.00
CA LEU A 50 11.65 8.42 -1.10
C LEU A 50 12.95 8.12 -1.85
N TYR A 51 12.89 7.87 -3.17
CA TYR A 51 14.05 7.53 -4.01
C TYR A 51 13.98 8.13 -5.44
N GLY A 52 13.13 9.14 -5.64
CA GLY A 52 13.04 9.93 -6.87
C GLY A 52 13.82 11.24 -6.78
#